data_AF-A0AA46CB94-F1
#
_entry.id   AF-A0AA46CB94-F1
#
_cell.length_a   1.000
_cell.length_b   1.000
_cell.length_c   1.000
_cell.angle_alpha   90.00
_cell.angle_beta   90.00
_cell.angle_gamma   90.00
#
_symmetry.space_group_name_H-M   'P 1'
#
loop_
_entity.id
_entity.type
_entity.pdbx_description
1 polymer ?
#
loop_
_entity_poly.entity_id
_entity_poly.type
_entity_poly.pdbx_seq_one_letter_code
_entity_poly.pdbx_strand_id
1 'polypeptide(L)'
;MRITFFQWGIHAWAIYAVVALSLAYFAYRHNLPLRVRSALYPLIGDRIHGPLGYAVDTSAALGTIFGLATSLGLGVMQINAGLNYLFGLEVSTRSARAGINDMAGYSPMVTMRGLPAYR
;
A
#
# COMPACT_ATOMS: atom_id res chain seq x y z
N MET A 1 22.66 14.30 -7.62
CA MET A 1 21.20 14.43 -7.88
C MET A 1 20.65 13.52 -8.99
N ARG A 2 21.43 13.11 -10.02
CA ARG A 2 20.94 12.22 -11.09
C ARG A 2 20.32 10.90 -10.61
N ILE A 3 20.94 10.23 -9.64
CA ILE A 3 20.43 8.95 -9.11
C ILE A 3 19.09 9.10 -8.39
N THR A 4 18.89 10.21 -7.66
CA THR A 4 17.64 10.52 -6.98
C THR A 4 16.51 10.73 -7.99
N PHE A 5 16.74 11.48 -9.06
CA PHE A 5 15.78 11.60 -10.16
C PHE A 5 15.55 10.27 -10.88
N PHE A 6 16.56 9.41 -10.98
CA PHE A 6 16.39 8.09 -11.56
C PHE A 6 15.57 7.14 -10.67
N GLN A 7 15.53 7.31 -9.34
CA GLN A 7 14.76 6.44 -8.42
C GLN A 7 13.41 7.01 -8.00
N TRP A 8 13.23 8.33 -8.07
CA TRP A 8 12.00 9.03 -7.68
C TRP A 8 11.32 9.78 -8.84
N GLY A 9 11.94 9.74 -10.03
CA GLY A 9 11.40 10.36 -11.24
C GLY A 9 10.46 9.44 -12.01
N ILE A 10 10.29 9.75 -13.30
CA ILE A 10 9.18 9.24 -14.14
C ILE A 10 9.08 7.71 -14.17
N HIS A 11 10.20 6.98 -14.15
CA HIS A 11 10.19 5.51 -14.19
C HIS A 11 9.35 4.86 -13.05
N ALA A 12 9.37 5.39 -11.82
CA ALA A 12 8.62 4.87 -10.69
C ALA A 12 7.12 5.16 -10.85
N TRP A 13 6.80 6.38 -11.28
CA TRP A 13 5.42 6.82 -11.54
C TRP A 13 4.80 6.09 -12.74
N ALA A 14 5.59 5.76 -13.76
CA ALA A 14 5.13 5.04 -14.94
C ALA A 14 4.60 3.64 -14.57
N ILE A 15 5.25 2.95 -13.63
CA ILE A 15 4.77 1.64 -13.14
C ILE A 15 3.41 1.79 -12.47
N TYR A 16 3.23 2.80 -11.60
CA TYR A 16 1.94 3.06 -10.97
C TYR A 16 0.85 3.43 -11.99
N ALA A 17 1.18 4.24 -12.99
CA ALA A 17 0.24 4.64 -14.03
C ALA A 17 -0.25 3.44 -14.86
N VAL A 18 0.64 2.52 -15.23
CA VAL A 18 0.27 1.31 -15.99
C VAL A 18 -0.66 0.41 -15.17
N VAL A 19 -0.34 0.16 -13.90
CA VAL A 19 -1.19 -0.65 -13.01
C VAL A 19 -2.54 0.03 -12.79
N ALA A 20 -2.57 1.33 -12.47
CA ALA A 20 -3.81 2.06 -12.25
C ALA A 20 -4.69 2.09 -13.50
N LEU A 21 -4.11 2.33 -14.68
CA LEU A 21 -4.85 2.37 -15.95
C LEU A 21 -5.44 1.00 -16.29
N SER A 22 -4.69 -0.09 -16.11
CA SER A 22 -5.21 -1.44 -16.35
C SER A 22 -6.41 -1.75 -15.44
N LEU A 23 -6.30 -1.47 -14.14
CA LEU A 23 -7.40 -1.68 -13.19
C LEU A 23 -8.62 -0.82 -13.50
N ALA A 24 -8.40 0.47 -13.79
CA ALA A 24 -9.47 1.40 -14.16
C ALA A 24 -10.18 0.96 -15.45
N TYR A 25 -9.44 0.56 -16.48
CA TYR A 25 -10.02 0.11 -17.74
C TYR A 25 -10.93 -1.10 -17.53
N PHE A 26 -10.48 -2.14 -16.85
CA PHE A 26 -11.31 -3.34 -16.64
C PHE A 26 -12.47 -3.10 -15.67
N ALA A 27 -12.29 -2.24 -14.66
CA ALA A 27 -13.38 -1.91 -13.74
C ALA A 27 -14.46 -1.05 -14.38
N TYR A 28 -14.09 0.01 -15.09
CA TYR A 28 -15.05 0.99 -15.63
C TYR A 28 -15.58 0.63 -17.03
N ARG A 29 -14.77 -0.02 -17.88
CA ARG A 29 -15.20 -0.38 -19.26
C ARG A 29 -15.82 -1.78 -19.33
N HIS A 30 -15.31 -2.72 -18.54
CA HIS A 30 -15.71 -4.13 -18.59
C HIS A 30 -16.53 -4.60 -17.39
N ASN A 31 -16.86 -3.71 -16.44
CA ASN A 31 -17.63 -4.01 -15.21
C ASN A 31 -17.02 -5.19 -14.40
N LEU A 32 -15.70 -5.38 -14.46
CA LEU A 32 -15.01 -6.39 -13.67
C LEU A 32 -14.69 -5.85 -12.27
N PRO A 33 -14.59 -6.71 -11.24
CA PRO A 33 -14.28 -6.26 -9.89
C PRO A 33 -12.90 -5.56 -9.85
N LEU A 34 -12.76 -4.50 -9.04
CA LEU A 34 -11.53 -3.71 -8.90
C LEU A 34 -10.47 -4.50 -8.11
N ARG A 35 -9.90 -5.53 -8.73
CA ARG A 35 -8.93 -6.46 -8.16
C ARG A 35 -7.80 -6.73 -9.14
N VAL A 36 -6.61 -7.05 -8.64
CA VAL A 36 -5.42 -7.27 -9.48
C VAL A 36 -5.65 -8.42 -10.47
N ARG A 37 -6.39 -9.45 -10.07
CA ARG A 37 -6.80 -10.54 -10.97
C ARG A 37 -7.58 -10.09 -12.20
N SER A 38 -8.33 -8.98 -12.14
CA SER A 38 -9.12 -8.48 -13.27
C SER A 38 -8.25 -7.84 -14.36
N ALA A 39 -7.09 -7.31 -14.00
CA ALA A 39 -6.11 -6.80 -14.98
C ALA A 39 -5.49 -7.93 -15.83
N LEU A 40 -5.55 -9.18 -15.35
CA LEU A 40 -5.07 -10.37 -16.07
C LEU A 40 -6.14 -11.04 -16.93
N TYR A 41 -7.38 -10.55 -16.92
CA TYR A 41 -8.45 -11.04 -17.78
C TYR A 41 -8.05 -11.17 -19.28
N PRO A 42 -7.36 -10.22 -19.93
CA PRO A 42 -6.99 -10.35 -21.34
C PRO A 42 -5.96 -11.45 -21.61
N LEU A 43 -5.16 -11.85 -20.61
CA LEU A 43 -4.11 -12.86 -20.75
C LEU A 43 -4.62 -14.27 -20.42
N ILE A 44 -5.45 -14.39 -19.38
CA ILE A 44 -5.82 -15.69 -18.78
C ILE A 44 -7.32 -15.99 -18.97
N GLY A 45 -8.10 -15.06 -19.52
CA GLY A 45 -9.54 -15.19 -19.77
C GLY A 45 -10.33 -15.43 -18.49
N ASP A 46 -11.34 -16.30 -18.56
CA ASP A 46 -12.23 -16.62 -17.43
C ASP A 46 -11.53 -17.37 -16.28
N ARG A 47 -10.27 -17.81 -16.46
CA ARG A 47 -9.48 -18.45 -15.39
C ARG A 47 -9.15 -17.49 -14.24
N ILE A 48 -9.45 -16.19 -14.38
CA ILE A 48 -9.40 -15.23 -13.26
C ILE A 48 -10.32 -15.59 -12.08
N HIS A 49 -11.35 -16.40 -12.33
CA HIS A 49 -12.26 -16.89 -11.28
C HIS A 49 -11.77 -18.21 -10.65
N GLY A 50 -10.72 -18.81 -11.21
CA GLY A 50 -10.12 -20.04 -10.74
C GLY A 50 -8.93 -19.82 -9.78
N PRO A 51 -8.24 -20.90 -9.38
CA PRO A 51 -7.14 -20.85 -8.40
C PRO A 51 -5.99 -19.92 -8.81
N LEU A 52 -5.73 -19.78 -10.12
CA LEU A 52 -4.70 -18.85 -10.62
C LEU A 52 -5.03 -17.39 -10.32
N GLY A 53 -6.29 -16.97 -10.47
CA GLY A 53 -6.72 -15.62 -10.14
C GLY A 53 -6.59 -15.30 -8.64
N TYR A 54 -6.93 -16.27 -7.77
CA TYR A 54 -6.76 -16.13 -6.33
C TYR A 54 -5.29 -16.09 -5.89
N ALA A 55 -4.42 -16.88 -6.54
CA ALA A 55 -2.99 -16.85 -6.27
C ALA A 55 -2.40 -15.47 -6.56
N VAL A 56 -2.72 -14.87 -7.72
CA VAL A 56 -2.26 -13.52 -8.08
C VAL A 56 -2.79 -12.46 -7.10
N ASP A 57 -4.09 -12.50 -6.78
CA ASP A 57 -4.70 -11.54 -5.85
C ASP A 57 -4.02 -11.62 -4.47
N THR A 58 -3.70 -12.84 -4.02
CA THR A 58 -2.97 -13.08 -2.77
C THR A 58 -1.53 -12.55 -2.84
N SER A 59 -0.80 -12.81 -3.92
CA SER A 59 0.55 -12.27 -4.10
C SER A 59 0.56 -10.74 -4.13
N ALA A 60 -0.43 -10.12 -4.77
CA ALA A 60 -0.58 -8.67 -4.80
C ALA A 60 -0.92 -8.10 -3.40
N ALA A 61 -1.80 -8.76 -2.66
CA ALA A 61 -2.12 -8.39 -1.28
C ALA A 61 -0.88 -8.50 -0.37
N LEU A 62 -0.13 -9.60 -0.47
CA LEU A 62 1.12 -9.80 0.26
C LEU A 62 2.15 -8.72 -0.07
N GLY A 63 2.39 -8.44 -1.36
CA GLY A 63 3.31 -7.39 -1.79
C GLY A 63 2.93 -6.01 -1.23
N THR A 64 1.63 -5.70 -1.21
CA THR A 64 1.11 -4.45 -0.62
C THR A 64 1.36 -4.40 0.88
N ILE A 65 1.06 -5.47 1.62
CA ILE A 65 1.30 -5.54 3.07
C ILE A 65 2.78 -5.40 3.40
N PHE A 66 3.67 -6.07 2.67
CA PHE A 66 5.10 -5.93 2.88
C PHE A 66 5.59 -4.49 2.60
N GLY A 67 5.13 -3.87 1.51
CA GLY A 67 5.47 -2.48 1.20
C GLY A 67 4.99 -1.49 2.26
N LEU A 68 3.77 -1.67 2.77
CA LEU A 68 3.21 -0.88 3.86
C LEU A 68 3.99 -1.10 5.16
N ALA A 69 4.33 -2.34 5.50
CA ALA A 69 5.07 -2.68 6.72
C ALA A 69 6.49 -2.06 6.71
N THR A 70 7.20 -2.12 5.58
CA THR A 70 8.52 -1.48 5.46
C THR A 70 8.43 0.03 5.61
N SER A 71 7.48 0.67 4.93
CA SER A 71 7.30 2.13 4.99
C SER A 71 6.94 2.61 6.40
N LEU A 72 6.04 1.89 7.09
CA LEU A 72 5.67 2.16 8.48
C LEU A 72 6.85 1.98 9.43
N GLY A 73 7.61 0.88 9.27
CA GLY A 73 8.79 0.62 10.10
C GLY A 73 9.85 1.72 9.97
N LEU A 74 10.16 2.13 8.73
CA LEU A 74 11.09 3.25 8.47
C LEU A 74 10.56 4.57 9.06
N GLY A 75 9.26 4.84 8.92
CA GLY A 75 8.63 6.06 9.45
C GLY A 75 8.72 6.15 10.98
N VAL A 76 8.42 5.07 11.69
CA VAL A 76 8.51 5.03 13.17
C VAL A 76 9.96 5.18 13.63
N MET A 77 10.93 4.58 12.93
CA MET A 77 12.34 4.78 13.26
C MET A 77 12.77 6.24 13.10
N GLN A 78 12.32 6.92 12.04
CA GLN A 78 12.60 8.35 11.84
C GLN A 78 11.96 9.22 12.93
N ILE A 79 10.72 8.92 13.33
CA ILE A 79 10.04 9.64 14.41
C ILE A 79 10.76 9.44 15.75
N ASN A 80 11.12 8.20 16.10
CA ASN A 80 11.85 7.92 17.33
C ASN A 80 13.20 8.62 17.37
N ALA A 81 13.94 8.64 16.25
CA ALA A 81 15.19 9.38 16.14
C ALA A 81 14.97 10.90 16.33
N GLY A 82 13.91 11.46 15.75
CA GLY A 82 13.55 12.87 15.94
C GLY A 82 13.16 13.20 17.39
N LEU A 83 12.38 12.34 18.04
CA LEU A 83 12.00 12.48 19.44
C LEU A 83 13.20 12.35 20.38
N ASN A 84 14.12 11.43 20.11
CA ASN A 84 15.37 11.32 20.84
C ASN A 84 16.22 12.59 20.69
N TYR A 85 16.33 13.11 19.46
CA TYR A 85 17.09 14.32 19.18
C TYR A 85 16.52 15.56 19.89
N LEU A 86 15.19 15.71 19.93
CA LEU A 86 14.53 16.89 20.50
C LEU A 86 14.33 16.81 22.01
N PHE A 87 13.98 15.62 22.53
CA PHE A 87 13.53 15.43 23.91
C PHE A 87 14.38 14.43 24.71
N GLY A 88 15.41 13.83 24.11
CA GLY A 88 16.27 12.84 24.76
C GLY A 88 15.59 11.50 25.05
N LEU A 89 14.42 11.22 24.46
CA LEU A 89 13.68 9.98 24.69
C LEU A 89 14.44 8.75 24.17
N GLU A 90 14.52 7.68 24.95
CA GLU A 90 15.27 6.47 24.59
C GLU A 90 14.66 5.73 23.39
N VAL A 91 15.49 5.46 22.37
CA VAL A 91 15.10 4.66 21.21
C VAL A 91 15.20 3.18 21.57
N SER A 92 14.06 2.60 21.93
CA SER A 92 13.94 1.17 22.29
C SER A 92 12.94 0.43 21.41
N THR A 93 13.00 -0.90 21.38
CA THR A 93 12.01 -1.73 20.68
C THR A 93 10.59 -1.51 21.21
N ARG A 94 10.44 -1.16 22.49
CA ARG A 94 9.16 -0.78 23.10
C ARG A 94 8.61 0.52 22.51
N SER A 95 9.46 1.54 22.36
CA SER A 95 9.08 2.81 21.74
C SER A 95 8.69 2.63 20.26
N ALA A 96 9.42 1.79 19.51
CA ALA A 96 9.09 1.48 18.12
C ALA A 96 7.77 0.69 18.00
N ARG A 97 7.53 -0.29 18.87
CA ARG A 97 6.27 -1.05 18.86
C ARG A 97 5.07 -0.17 19.23
N ALA A 98 5.23 0.74 20.19
CA ALA A 98 4.20 1.71 20.54
C ALA A 98 3.86 2.61 19.35
N GLY A 99 4.87 3.20 18.69
CA GLY A 99 4.67 4.03 17.50
C GLY A 99 3.98 3.30 16.34
N ILE A 100 4.33 2.03 16.09
CA ILE A 100 3.66 1.21 15.06
C ILE A 100 2.18 0.99 15.41
N ASN A 101 1.87 0.64 16.66
CA ASN A 101 0.48 0.42 17.10
C ASN A 101 -0.37 1.69 16.98
N ASP A 102 0.21 2.84 17.34
CA ASP A 102 -0.48 4.13 17.28
C ASP A 102 -0.78 4.52 15.83
N MET A 103 0.21 4.40 14.93
CA MET A 103 0.03 4.69 13.51
C MET A 103 -0.97 3.75 12.83
N ALA A 104 -0.86 2.45 13.11
CA ALA A 104 -1.76 1.45 12.54
C ALA A 104 -3.20 1.58 13.06
N GLY A 105 -3.37 1.99 14.31
CA GLY A 105 -4.70 2.18 14.93
C GLY A 105 -5.38 3.49 14.53
N TYR A 106 -4.63 4.54 14.27
CA TYR A 106 -5.17 5.87 13.96
C TYR A 106 -5.89 5.90 12.60
N SER A 107 -5.29 5.31 11.55
CA SER A 107 -5.84 5.40 10.20
C SER A 107 -7.22 4.77 10.04
N PRO A 108 -7.49 3.54 10.54
CA PRO A 108 -8.83 2.96 10.54
C PRO A 108 -9.84 3.78 11.35
N MET A 109 -9.42 4.33 12.49
CA MET A 109 -10.29 5.16 13.34
C MET A 109 -10.76 6.43 12.62
N VAL A 110 -9.86 7.10 11.90
CA VAL A 110 -10.21 8.28 11.09
C VAL A 110 -11.11 7.90 9.93
N THR A 111 -10.83 6.79 9.25
CA THR A 111 -11.70 6.30 8.17
C THR A 111 -13.10 6.00 8.69
N MET A 112 -13.24 5.28 9.80
CA MET A 112 -14.54 4.96 10.41
C MET A 112 -15.32 6.20 10.84
N ARG A 113 -14.63 7.25 11.29
CA ARG A 113 -15.24 8.53 11.66
C ARG A 113 -15.63 9.38 10.44
N GLY A 114 -14.93 9.22 9.31
CA GLY A 114 -15.16 9.95 8.07
C GLY A 114 -16.15 9.28 7.12
N LEU A 115 -16.53 8.02 7.37
CA LEU A 115 -17.56 7.36 6.58
C LEU A 115 -18.91 8.07 6.83
N PRO A 116 -19.57 8.62 5.80
CA PRO A 116 -20.94 9.08 5.95
C PRO A 116 -21.77 7.88 6.40
N ALA A 117 -22.36 7.98 7.59
CA ALA A 117 -23.33 7.01 8.05
C ALA A 117 -24.45 6.99 7.00
N TYR A 118 -24.47 5.93 6.19
CA TYR A 118 -25.48 5.71 5.17
C TYR A 118 -26.86 5.72 5.84
N ARG A 119 -27.55 6.85 5.69
CA ARG A 119 -29.00 7.03 5.82
C ARG A 119 -29.54 7.33 4.43
#